data_AF-A0A6L9QR15-F1
#
_entry.id   AF-A0A6L9QR15-F1
#
_cell.length_a   1.000
_cell.length_b   1.000
_cell.length_c   1.000
_cell.angle_alpha   90.00
_cell.angle_beta   90.00
_cell.angle_gamma   90.00
#
_symmetry.space_group_name_H-M   'P 1'
#
loop_
_entity.id
_entity.type
_entity.pdbx_description
1 polymer ?
#
loop_
_entity_poly.entity_id
_entity_poly.type
_entity_poly.pdbx_seq_one_letter_code
_entity_poly.pdbx_strand_id
1 'polypeptide(L)'
;MNSGPRAASAAGPADRRLPRWAGKPVRRLTAGELAEALAYLERHRPDDDVLGRALAGEFARRTAAAEFARRTATAHETPAAQETPTASEPTARETPATRETSGGT
;
A
#
# COMPACT_ATOMS: atom_id res chain seq x y z
N MET A 1 -21.73 -55.49 7.11
CA MET A 1 -21.55 -54.13 7.66
C MET A 1 -21.92 -53.14 6.56
N ASN A 2 -23.16 -52.62 6.56
CA ASN A 2 -23.61 -51.63 5.58
C ASN A 2 -23.78 -50.29 6.32
N SER A 3 -22.77 -49.44 6.28
CA SER A 3 -22.86 -48.07 6.81
C SER A 3 -23.51 -47.18 5.76
N GLY A 4 -24.66 -46.61 6.13
CA GLY A 4 -25.64 -45.98 5.23
C GLY A 4 -25.29 -44.57 4.69
N PRO A 5 -26.19 -44.00 3.87
CA PRO A 5 -25.95 -42.75 3.14
C PRO A 5 -26.37 -41.55 3.99
N ARG A 6 -25.43 -40.82 4.60
CA ARG A 6 -25.70 -39.44 5.05
C ARG A 6 -24.44 -38.63 5.37
N ALA A 7 -23.72 -38.20 4.34
CA ALA A 7 -23.11 -36.87 4.37
C ALA A 7 -24.07 -35.96 3.60
N ALA A 8 -25.19 -35.62 4.25
CA ALA A 8 -26.07 -34.58 3.76
C ALA A 8 -25.24 -33.31 3.61
N SER A 9 -25.17 -32.80 2.39
CA SER A 9 -24.62 -31.51 2.02
C SER A 9 -25.14 -30.44 2.98
N ALA A 10 -24.33 -30.07 3.96
CA ALA A 10 -24.64 -29.04 4.95
C ALA A 10 -24.34 -27.62 4.43
N ALA A 11 -24.40 -27.42 3.11
CA ALA A 11 -24.43 -26.09 2.51
C ALA A 11 -25.91 -25.69 2.39
N GLY A 12 -26.39 -24.95 3.38
CA GLY A 12 -27.76 -24.46 3.43
C GLY A 12 -28.11 -23.56 2.22
N PRO A 13 -29.39 -23.29 1.94
CA PRO A 13 -29.84 -22.57 0.75
C PRO A 13 -29.33 -21.11 0.62
N ALA A 14 -28.65 -20.56 1.63
CA ALA A 14 -27.96 -19.27 1.54
C ALA A 14 -26.66 -19.33 0.69
N ASP A 15 -26.03 -20.50 0.57
CA ASP A 15 -24.83 -20.74 -0.27
C ASP A 15 -25.12 -20.75 -1.79
N ARG A 16 -26.40 -20.76 -2.18
CA ARG A 16 -26.78 -20.89 -3.60
C ARG A 16 -26.82 -19.56 -4.36
N ARG A 17 -26.79 -18.42 -3.66
CA ARG A 17 -26.66 -17.11 -4.32
C ARG A 17 -25.20 -16.69 -4.27
N LEU A 18 -24.51 -16.88 -5.40
CA LEU A 18 -23.16 -16.37 -5.56
C LEU A 18 -23.13 -14.88 -5.15
N PRO A 19 -22.09 -14.44 -4.40
CA PRO A 19 -21.93 -13.05 -4.07
C PRO A 19 -21.99 -12.17 -5.32
N ARG A 20 -22.59 -10.99 -5.22
CA ARG A 20 -22.76 -10.04 -6.34
C ARG A 20 -21.45 -9.68 -7.08
N TRP A 21 -20.31 -9.85 -6.40
CA TRP A 21 -18.98 -9.62 -6.95
C TRP A 21 -18.41 -10.82 -7.71
N ALA A 22 -18.90 -12.04 -7.49
CA ALA A 22 -18.30 -13.28 -8.00
C ALA A 22 -18.38 -13.44 -9.53
N GLY A 23 -19.26 -12.70 -10.20
CA GLY A 23 -19.33 -12.64 -11.67
C GLY A 23 -18.53 -11.49 -12.30
N LYS A 24 -17.86 -10.66 -11.49
CA LYS A 24 -17.18 -9.45 -11.97
C LYS A 24 -15.67 -9.69 -12.07
N PRO A 25 -14.99 -9.16 -13.10
CA PRO A 25 -13.54 -9.16 -13.12
C PRO A 25 -13.02 -8.29 -11.97
N VAL A 26 -11.91 -8.70 -11.33
CA VAL A 26 -11.31 -8.02 -10.17
C VAL A 26 -11.10 -6.52 -10.41
N ARG A 27 -10.74 -6.15 -11.65
CA ARG A 27 -10.54 -4.76 -12.09
C ARG A 27 -11.81 -3.89 -12.04
N ARG A 28 -13.00 -4.49 -11.98
CA ARG A 28 -14.31 -3.81 -11.92
C ARG A 28 -14.98 -3.86 -10.56
N LEU A 29 -14.37 -4.52 -9.57
CA LEU A 29 -14.88 -4.50 -8.20
C LEU A 29 -14.72 -3.11 -7.61
N THR A 30 -15.63 -2.67 -6.75
CA THR A 30 -15.45 -1.49 -5.90
C THR A 30 -14.56 -1.81 -4.69
N ALA A 31 -14.10 -0.80 -3.94
CA ALA A 31 -13.31 -1.03 -2.72
C ALA A 31 -14.10 -1.84 -1.67
N GLY A 32 -15.41 -1.56 -1.53
CA GLY A 32 -16.29 -2.32 -0.65
C GLY A 32 -16.48 -3.77 -1.09
N GLU A 33 -16.60 -4.02 -2.40
CA GLU A 33 -16.69 -5.38 -2.94
C GLU A 33 -15.38 -6.16 -2.82
N LEU A 34 -14.22 -5.50 -2.92
CA LEU A 34 -12.92 -6.13 -2.66
C LEU A 34 -12.81 -6.59 -1.20
N ALA A 35 -13.21 -5.75 -0.25
CA ALA A 35 -13.23 -6.12 1.17
C ALA A 35 -14.23 -7.24 1.47
N GLU A 36 -15.43 -7.17 0.87
CA GLU A 36 -16.46 -8.21 0.99
C GLU A 36 -15.96 -9.55 0.42
N ALA A 37 -15.24 -9.52 -0.70
CA ALA A 37 -14.67 -10.71 -1.33
C ALA A 37 -13.59 -11.36 -0.47
N LEU A 38 -12.67 -10.58 0.12
CA LEU A 38 -11.65 -11.11 1.03
C LEU A 38 -12.28 -11.79 2.25
N ALA A 39 -13.24 -11.12 2.89
CA ALA A 39 -13.92 -11.66 4.05
C ALA A 39 -14.77 -12.91 3.70
N TYR A 40 -15.24 -13.03 2.46
CA TYR A 40 -15.93 -14.23 1.98
C TYR A 40 -14.94 -15.40 1.80
N LEU A 41 -13.77 -15.16 1.20
CA LEU A 41 -12.75 -16.19 1.00
C LEU A 41 -12.25 -16.76 2.32
N GLU A 42 -11.97 -15.91 3.30
CA GLU A 42 -11.55 -16.35 4.64
C GLU A 42 -12.55 -17.32 5.29
N ARG A 43 -13.85 -17.14 5.03
CA ARG A 43 -14.92 -17.94 5.63
C ARG A 43 -15.29 -19.19 4.84
N HIS A 44 -15.17 -19.16 3.51
CA HIS A 44 -15.75 -20.21 2.65
C HIS A 44 -14.72 -20.89 1.74
N ARG A 45 -13.56 -20.27 1.51
CA ARG A 45 -12.51 -20.76 0.59
C ARG A 45 -11.11 -20.38 1.11
N PRO A 46 -10.73 -20.81 2.32
CA PRO A 46 -9.41 -20.47 2.88
C PRO A 46 -8.26 -21.02 2.04
N ASP A 47 -8.49 -22.09 1.26
CA ASP A 47 -7.49 -22.70 0.40
C ASP A 47 -7.25 -21.96 -0.93
N ASP A 48 -8.09 -20.96 -1.28
CA ASP A 48 -7.95 -20.20 -2.53
C ASP A 48 -7.03 -18.98 -2.38
N ASP A 49 -5.76 -19.27 -2.08
CA ASP A 49 -4.71 -18.28 -1.87
C ASP A 49 -4.43 -17.42 -3.11
N VAL A 50 -4.62 -17.99 -4.31
CA VAL A 50 -4.38 -17.29 -5.57
C VAL A 50 -5.38 -16.17 -5.75
N LEU A 51 -6.67 -16.46 -5.57
CA LEU A 51 -7.70 -15.44 -5.65
C LEU A 51 -7.60 -14.43 -4.49
N GLY A 52 -7.30 -14.90 -3.28
CA GLY A 52 -7.07 -14.04 -2.11
C GLY A 52 -5.94 -13.04 -2.33
N ARG A 53 -4.79 -13.51 -2.82
CA ARG A 53 -3.62 -12.64 -3.12
C ARG A 53 -3.90 -11.68 -4.27
N ALA A 54 -4.64 -12.09 -5.29
CA ALA A 54 -5.02 -11.21 -6.40
C ALA A 54 -5.94 -10.06 -5.94
N LEU A 55 -6.93 -10.36 -5.08
CA LEU A 55 -7.83 -9.36 -4.50
C LEU A 55 -7.08 -8.40 -3.57
N ALA A 56 -6.21 -8.92 -2.70
CA ALA A 56 -5.39 -8.11 -1.80
C ALA A 56 -4.45 -7.17 -2.58
N GLY A 57 -3.80 -7.68 -3.64
CA GLY A 57 -2.95 -6.87 -4.51
C GLY A 57 -3.71 -5.74 -5.20
N GLU A 58 -4.95 -5.99 -5.65
CA GLU A 58 -5.77 -4.94 -6.25
C GLU A 58 -6.22 -3.90 -5.24
N PHE A 59 -6.60 -4.32 -4.03
CA PHE A 59 -6.93 -3.41 -2.95
C PHE A 59 -5.75 -2.49 -2.62
N ALA A 60 -4.55 -3.06 -2.44
CA ALA A 60 -3.33 -2.30 -2.18
C ALA A 60 -3.02 -1.29 -3.30
N ARG A 61 -3.13 -1.70 -4.57
CA ARG A 61 -2.87 -0.82 -5.72
C ARG A 61 -3.82 0.39 -5.73
N ARG A 62 -5.11 0.17 -5.47
CA ARG A 62 -6.10 1.25 -5.49
C ARG A 62 -5.96 2.20 -4.33
N THR A 63 -5.67 1.67 -3.14
CA THR A 63 -5.37 2.49 -1.97
C THR A 63 -4.13 3.34 -2.22
N ALA A 64 -3.06 2.76 -2.78
CA ALA A 64 -1.86 3.51 -3.15
C ALA A 64 -2.14 4.60 -4.18
N ALA A 65 -2.93 4.31 -5.22
CA ALA A 65 -3.32 5.29 -6.22
C ALA A 65 -4.16 6.43 -5.64
N ALA A 66 -5.11 6.12 -4.74
CA ALA A 66 -5.93 7.12 -4.06
C ALA A 66 -5.08 8.03 -3.14
N GLU A 67 -4.17 7.45 -2.36
CA GLU A 67 -3.25 8.20 -1.51
C GLU A 67 -2.28 9.07 -2.33
N PHE A 68 -1.79 8.56 -3.45
CA PHE A 68 -0.96 9.35 -4.36
C PHE A 68 -1.74 10.56 -4.90
N ALA A 69 -2.96 10.34 -5.43
CA ALA A 69 -3.82 11.40 -5.93
C ALA A 69 -4.13 12.45 -4.85
N ARG A 70 -4.41 12.01 -3.63
CA ARG A 70 -4.63 12.89 -2.46
C ARG A 70 -3.41 13.77 -2.19
N ARG A 71 -2.20 13.19 -2.15
CA ARG A 71 -0.95 13.95 -1.91
C ARG A 71 -0.68 14.97 -3.02
N THR A 72 -0.93 14.61 -4.28
CA THR A 72 -0.75 15.52 -5.40
C THR A 72 -1.77 16.67 -5.39
N ALA A 73 -3.01 16.42 -4.95
CA ALA A 73 -4.02 17.46 -4.81
C ALA A 73 -3.64 18.48 -3.71
N THR A 74 -3.14 18.01 -2.57
CA THR A 74 -2.68 18.89 -1.47
C THR A 74 -1.38 19.63 -1.78
N ALA A 75 -0.50 19.05 -2.61
CA ALA A 75 0.73 19.71 -3.05
C ALA A 75 0.48 20.86 -4.04
N HIS A 76 -0.68 20.85 -4.72
CA HIS A 76 -1.04 21.86 -5.70
C HIS A 76 -1.62 23.14 -5.07
N GLU A 77 -1.93 23.13 -3.76
CA GLU A 77 -2.51 24.30 -3.07
C GLU A 77 -1.49 25.22 -2.39
N THR A 78 -0.23 24.83 -2.10
CA THR A 78 0.88 25.79 -1.80
C THR A 78 2.24 25.11 -1.88
N PRO A 79 3.20 25.66 -2.67
CA PRO A 79 4.43 26.15 -2.04
C PRO A 79 4.89 27.48 -2.67
N ALA A 80 4.15 28.57 -2.44
CA ALA A 80 4.67 29.94 -2.59
C ALA A 80 5.31 30.43 -1.28
N ALA A 81 6.04 29.54 -0.60
CA ALA A 81 6.89 29.83 0.54
C ALA A 81 7.85 28.65 0.78
N GLN A 82 8.50 28.15 -0.28
CA GLN A 82 9.73 27.38 -0.08
C GLN A 82 10.84 28.41 0.01
N GLU A 83 11.18 28.68 1.26
CA GLU A 83 12.40 29.33 1.69
C GLU A 83 13.54 28.93 0.75
N THR A 84 14.19 29.95 0.20
CA THR A 84 15.52 29.87 -0.37
C THR A 84 16.35 28.89 0.46
N PRO A 85 16.93 27.82 -0.11
CA PRO A 85 18.07 27.19 0.52
C PRO A 85 19.15 28.27 0.51
N THR A 86 19.20 29.08 1.58
CA THR A 86 20.38 29.86 1.90
C THR A 86 21.49 28.85 1.91
N ALA A 87 22.30 28.90 0.87
CA ALA A 87 23.62 28.34 0.86
C ALA A 87 24.30 28.89 2.11
N SER A 88 24.31 28.11 3.19
CA SER A 88 25.30 28.28 4.25
C SER A 88 26.61 27.79 3.65
N GLU A 89 27.19 28.67 2.85
CA GLU A 89 28.58 28.74 2.50
C GLU A 89 29.37 28.96 3.81
N PRO A 90 30.19 28.02 4.30
CA PRO A 90 31.24 28.39 5.22
C PRO A 90 32.41 28.95 4.38
N THR A 91 32.23 30.18 3.88
CA THR A 91 33.38 31.04 3.55
C THR A 91 33.94 31.55 4.87
N ALA A 92 34.91 30.81 5.38
CA ALA A 92 35.97 31.32 6.25
C ALA A 92 37.28 30.81 5.63
N ARG A 93 37.76 31.50 4.60
CA ARG A 93 38.85 32.48 4.66
C ARG A 93 40.10 32.02 5.43
N GLU A 94 41.16 31.88 4.64
CA GLU A 94 42.52 32.39 4.90
C GLU A 94 43.33 31.80 6.06
N THR A 95 44.28 30.94 5.68
CA THR A 95 45.72 31.09 5.88
C THR A 95 46.22 31.77 7.16
N PRO A 96 46.88 31.03 8.08
CA PRO A 96 47.94 31.60 8.88
C PRO A 96 49.28 31.47 8.14
N ALA A 97 49.86 32.64 7.88
CA ALA A 97 51.17 32.84 7.29
C ALA A 97 52.30 32.23 8.12
N THR A 98 53.39 31.95 7.41
CA THR A 98 54.75 31.72 7.86
C THR A 98 55.10 32.46 9.16
N ARG A 99 55.54 31.72 10.17
CA ARG A 99 56.36 32.28 11.25
C ARG A 99 57.72 31.59 11.24
N GLU A 100 58.60 32.10 10.39
CA GLU A 100 60.04 32.04 10.67
C GLU A 100 60.29 32.87 11.93
N THR A 101 60.90 32.28 12.94
CA THR A 101 61.60 33.04 13.98
C THR A 101 62.90 32.31 14.26
N SER A 102 63.95 33.04 13.97
CA SER A 102 65.36 32.71 13.99
C SER A 102 65.92 32.70 15.42
N GLY A 103 67.01 31.93 15.63
CA GLY A 103 67.94 31.99 16.77
C GLY A 103 67.51 31.19 18.01
N GLY A 104 68.31 30.34 18.63
CA GLY A 104 69.77 30.17 18.62
C GLY A 104 70.23 30.02 20.07
N THR A 105 70.81 28.89 20.45
CA THR A 105 72.08 28.75 21.19
C THR A 105 72.47 27.27 21.17
#